data_AF-A0A7V1SJH6-F1
#
_entry.id   AF-A0A7V1SJH6-F1
#
_cell.length_a   1.000
_cell.length_b   1.000
_cell.length_c   1.000
_cell.angle_alpha   90.00
_cell.angle_beta   90.00
_cell.angle_gamma   90.00
#
_symmetry.space_group_name_H-M   'P 1'
#
loop_
_entity.id
_entity.type
_entity.pdbx_description
1 polymer ?
#
loop_
_entity_poly.entity_id
_entity_poly.type
_entity_poly.pdbx_seq_one_letter_code
_entity_poly.pdbx_strand_id
1 'polypeptide(L)' 'MARIRPEIPGFVTVIIQRLKAAGYDAYVVGGAVRDALLKRPIVDWDVATSAPAGKIKTL' A
#
# COMPACT_ATOMS: atom_id res chain seq x y z
N MET A 1 12.24 17.87 3.14
CA MET A 1 10.97 17.21 3.57
C MET A 1 11.30 16.12 4.57
N ALA A 2 10.57 16.02 5.68
CA ALA A 2 10.79 14.97 6.67
C ALA A 2 10.31 13.61 6.12
N ARG A 3 11.13 12.56 6.28
CA ARG A 3 10.78 11.21 5.84
C ARG A 3 9.93 10.54 6.90
N ILE A 4 8.70 10.16 6.57
CA ILE A 4 7.80 9.42 7.48
C ILE A 4 7.87 7.93 7.14
N ARG A 5 7.94 7.10 8.18
CA ARG A 5 7.85 5.65 8.07
C ARG A 5 6.76 5.16 9.03
N PRO A 6 5.50 5.08 8.58
CA PRO A 6 4.46 4.48 9.40
C PRO A 6 4.74 2.98 9.56
N GLU A 7 4.29 2.40 10.67
CA GLU A 7 4.31 0.96 10.85
C GLU A 7 3.19 0.35 10.02
N ILE A 8 3.55 -0.22 8.87
CA ILE A 8 2.61 -0.81 7.92
C ILE A 8 2.29 -2.24 8.39
N PRO A 9 1.01 -2.63 8.52
CA PRO A 9 0.64 -3.99 8.89
C PRO A 9 1.25 -5.03 7.95
N GLY A 10 1.62 -6.19 8.51
CA GLY A 10 2.26 -7.26 7.75
C GLY A 10 1.47 -7.70 6.52
N PHE A 11 0.14 -7.82 6.64
CA PHE A 11 -0.72 -8.23 5.52
C PHE A 11 -0.68 -7.26 4.34
N VAL A 12 -0.59 -5.95 4.59
CA VAL A 12 -0.46 -4.92 3.53
C VAL A 12 0.89 -5.07 2.84
N THR A 13 1.95 -5.29 3.63
CA THR A 13 3.31 -5.50 3.09
C THR A 13 3.38 -6.74 2.21
N VAL A 14 2.74 -7.84 2.62
CA VAL A 14 2.66 -9.08 1.83
C VAL A 14 1.97 -8.83 0.49
N ILE A 15 0.85 -8.11 0.47
CA ILE A 15 0.13 -7.77 -0.77
C ILE A 15 1.04 -6.96 -1.72
N ILE A 16 1.69 -5.92 -1.21
CA ILE A 16 2.60 -5.07 -2.00
C ILE A 16 3.76 -5.89 -2.56
N GLN A 17 4.37 -6.76 -1.75
CA GLN A 17 5.47 -7.61 -2.18
C GLN A 17 5.03 -8.61 -3.26
N ARG A 18 3.85 -9.23 -3.11
CA ARG A 18 3.30 -10.18 -4.08
C ARG A 18 3.06 -9.52 -5.44
N LEU A 19 2.44 -8.33 -5.46
CA LEU A 19 2.22 -7.56 -6.68
C LEU A 19 3.55 -7.15 -7.35
N LYS A 20 4.53 -6.70 -6.55
CA LYS A 20 5.87 -6.36 -7.05
C LYS A 20 6.63 -7.55 -7.60
N ALA A 21 6.57 -8.70 -6.93
CA ALA A 21 7.18 -9.94 -7.39
C ALA A 21 6.57 -10.42 -8.72
N ALA A 22 5.29 -10.13 -8.95
CA ALA A 22 4.60 -10.39 -10.23
C ALA A 22 4.90 -9.34 -11.32
N GLY A 23 5.79 -8.37 -11.06
CA GLY A 23 6.20 -7.35 -12.03
C GLY A 23 5.30 -6.12 -12.11
N TYR A 24 4.40 -5.94 -11.14
CA TYR A 24 3.53 -4.76 -11.07
C TYR A 24 4.02 -3.74 -10.06
N ASP A 25 3.71 -2.48 -10.34
CA ASP A 25 3.84 -1.41 -9.35
C ASP A 25 2.79 -1.59 -8.26
N ALA A 26 3.15 -1.31 -7.00
CA ALA A 26 2.23 -1.35 -5.87
C ALA A 26 2.66 -0.38 -4.77
N TYR A 27 1.72 0.45 -4.32
CA TYR A 27 1.96 1.52 -3.34
C TYR A 27 0.79 1.67 -2.37
N VAL A 28 1.09 1.99 -1.10
CA VAL A 28 0.07 2.50 -0.17
C VAL A 28 -0.34 3.89 -0.64
N VAL A 29 -1.64 4.14 -0.70
CA VAL A 29 -2.22 5.42 -1.14
C VAL A 29 -3.31 5.89 -0.17
N GLY A 30 -4.04 6.95 -0.53
CA GLY A 30 -5.26 7.33 0.15
C GLY A 30 -5.06 7.91 1.56
N GLY A 31 -6.01 7.61 2.44
CA GLY A 31 -6.08 8.16 3.80
C GLY A 31 -4.85 7.85 4.64
N ALA A 32 -4.34 6.62 4.56
CA ALA A 32 -3.14 6.19 5.27
C ALA A 32 -1.91 7.09 5.01
N VAL A 33 -1.71 7.54 3.77
CA VAL A 33 -0.60 8.44 3.42
C VAL A 33 -0.81 9.82 4.02
N ARG A 34 -2.02 10.39 3.87
CA ARG A 34 -2.38 11.69 4.45
C ARG A 34 -2.20 11.67 5.97
N ASP A 35 -2.74 10.65 6.63
CA ASP A 35 -2.79 10.59 8.09
C ASP A 35 -1.40 10.29 8.68
N ALA A 36 -0.56 9.52 7.98
CA ALA A 36 0.87 9.41 8.31
C ALA A 36 1.58 10.77 8.25
N LEU A 37 1.35 11.57 7.19
CA LEU A 37 1.91 12.91 7.02
C LEU A 37 1.44 13.90 8.08
N LEU A 38 0.19 13.81 8.49
CA LEU A 38 -0.41 14.65 9.52
C LEU A 38 -0.20 14.12 10.95
N LYS A 39 0.49 12.99 11.14
CA LYS A 39 0.66 12.30 12.42
C LYS A 39 -0.69 11.99 13.11
N ARG A 40 -1.68 11.56 12.32
CA ARG A 40 -3.00 11.13 12.77
C ARG A 40 -3.07 9.59 12.81
N PRO A 41 -4.00 9.00 13.59
CA PRO A 41 -4.27 7.57 13.52
C PRO A 41 -4.69 7.15 12.10
N ILE A 42 -4.14 6.03 11.62
CA ILE A 42 -4.53 5.40 10.35
C ILE A 42 -5.61 4.36 10.68
N VAL A 43 -6.73 4.41 9.98
CA VAL A 43 -7.90 3.54 10.26
C VAL A 43 -8.12 2.47 9.19
N ASP A 44 -7.60 2.69 7.99
CA ASP A 44 -7.72 1.82 6.82
C ASP A 44 -6.45 1.87 5.96
N TRP A 45 -6.31 0.91 5.05
CA TRP A 45 -5.13 0.75 4.21
C TRP A 45 -5.54 0.42 2.77
N ASP A 46 -5.26 1.35 1.86
CA ASP A 46 -5.49 1.19 0.43
C ASP A 46 -4.19 0.92 -0.32
N VAL A 47 -4.23 0.00 -1.28
CA VAL A 47 -3.11 -0.29 -2.20
C VAL A 47 -3.53 -0.01 -3.63
N ALA A 48 -2.81 0.88 -4.30
CA ALA A 48 -2.92 1.07 -5.74
C ALA A 48 -1.87 0.24 -6.46
N THR A 49 -2.23 -0.33 -7.62
CA THR A 49 -1.34 -1.16 -8.42
C THR A 49 -1.53 -0.95 -9.93
N SER A 50 -0.46 -1.18 -10.71
CA SER A 50 -0.56 -1.22 -12.17
C SER A 50 -1.13 -2.54 -12.71
N ALA A 51 -1.36 -3.54 -11.84
CA ALA A 51 -2.01 -4.79 -12.23
C ALA A 51 -3.45 -4.55 -12.73
N PRO A 52 -3.86 -5.13 -13.87
CA PRO A 52 -5.26 -5.08 -14.31
C PRO A 52 -6.19 -5.75 -13.29
N ALA A 53 -7.39 -5.21 -13.11
CA ALA A 53 -8.36 -5.73 -12.14
C ALA A 53 -8.63 -7.25 -12.28
N GLY A 54 -8.64 -7.76 -13.52
CA GLY A 54 -8.81 -9.19 -13.81
C GLY A 54 -7.69 -10.10 -13.31
N LYS A 55 -6.51 -9.56 -12.96
CA LYS A 55 -5.38 -10.31 -12.41
C LYS A 55 -5.37 -10.39 -10.88
N ILE A 56 -6.10 -9.51 -10.19
CA ILE A 56 -6.02 -9.38 -8.72
C ILE A 56 -6.44 -10.67 -7.99
N LYS A 57 -7.41 -11.42 -8.54
CA LYS A 57 -7.90 -12.66 -7.91
C LYS A 57 -6.99 -13.87 -8.13
N THR A 58 -6.09 -13.81 -9.11
CA THR A 58 -5.24 -14.95 -9.50
C THR A 58 -3.79 -14.76 -9.13
N LEU A 59 -3.40 -13.53 -8.79
CA LEU A 59 -2.06 -13.20 -8.30
C LEU A 59 -1.85 -13.69 -6.90
#